data_AF-A0A0P0YAK9-F1
#
_entry.id   AF-A0A0P0YAK9-F1
#
_cell.length_a   1.000
_cell.length_b   1.000
_cell.length_c   1.000
_cell.angle_alpha   90.00
_cell.angle_beta   90.00
_cell.angle_gamma   90.00
#
_symmetry.space_group_name_H-M   'P 1'
#
loop_
_entity.id
_entity.type
_entity.pdbx_description
1 polymer ?
#
loop_
_entity_poly.entity_id
_entity_poly.type
_entity_poly.pdbx_seq_one_letter_code
_entity_poly.pdbx_strand_id
1 'polypeptide(L)' 'MLAKQSRSGTGELLMRAFDAGIILVTWLIWKQRNARVFEGHAVLSVNLCAAIEDEWKSWQEAGLTSSL' A
#
# COMPACT_ATOMS: atom_id res chain seq x y z
N MET A 1 40.21 0.64 -2.53
CA MET A 1 39.03 0.76 -3.41
C MET A 1 38.05 -0.33 -3.02
N LEU A 2 36.97 0.00 -2.31
CA LEU A 2 35.90 -0.96 -2.02
C LEU A 2 34.91 -0.91 -3.18
N ALA A 3 34.79 -2.02 -3.90
CA ALA A 3 33.79 -2.17 -4.95
C ALA A 3 32.40 -1.89 -4.36
N LYS A 4 31.69 -0.91 -4.92
CA LYS A 4 30.26 -0.72 -4.63
C LYS A 4 29.56 -2.01 -5.01
N GLN A 5 29.12 -2.76 -4.01
CA GLN A 5 28.27 -3.92 -4.21
C GLN A 5 26.98 -3.44 -4.88
N SER A 6 26.80 -3.81 -6.14
CA SER A 6 25.58 -3.52 -6.89
C SER A 6 24.42 -4.22 -6.19
N ARG A 7 23.64 -3.47 -5.41
CA ARG A 7 22.39 -3.96 -4.82
C ARG A 7 21.45 -4.24 -5.99
N SER A 8 21.05 -5.51 -6.14
CA SER A 8 20.11 -5.94 -7.19
C SER A 8 18.85 -5.05 -7.14
N GLY A 9 18.63 -4.24 -8.18
CA GLY A 9 17.55 -3.25 -8.23
C GLY A 9 16.16 -3.86 -8.02
N THR A 10 15.98 -5.13 -8.38
CA THR A 10 14.73 -5.88 -8.20
C THR A 10 14.36 -6.07 -6.72
N GLY A 11 15.34 -6.36 -5.86
CA GLY A 11 15.08 -6.55 -4.43
C GLY A 11 14.69 -5.25 -3.72
N GLU A 12 15.26 -4.13 -4.16
CA GLU A 12 14.91 -2.81 -3.63
C GLU A 12 13.52 -2.37 -4.07
N LEU A 13 13.13 -2.63 -5.32
CA LEU A 13 11.78 -2.36 -5.83
C LEU A 13 10.71 -3.17 -5.08
N LEU A 14 10.95 -4.45 -4.82
CA LEU A 14 10.04 -5.30 -4.06
C LEU A 14 9.82 -4.79 -2.63
N MET A 15 10.87 -4.35 -1.94
CA MET A 15 10.74 -3.80 -0.59
C MET A 15 9.94 -2.49 -0.58
N ARG A 16 10.17 -1.61 -1.58
CA ARG A 16 9.42 -0.35 -1.70
C ARG A 16 7.93 -0.60 -1.97
N ALA A 17 7.61 -1.56 -2.83
CA ALA A 17 6.23 -1.96 -3.09
C ALA A 17 5.57 -2.56 -1.83
N PHE A 18 6.31 -3.39 -1.08
CA PHE A 18 5.83 -3.95 0.17
C PHE A 18 5.57 -2.87 1.22
N ASP A 19 6.52 -1.98 1.46
CA ASP A 19 6.39 -0.86 2.40
C ASP A 19 5.19 0.03 2.04
N ALA A 20 4.99 0.30 0.74
CA ALA A 20 3.83 1.05 0.27
C ALA A 20 2.51 0.30 0.55
N GLY A 21 2.46 -1.01 0.34
CA GLY A 21 1.31 -1.84 0.69
C GLY A 21 0.98 -1.81 2.17
N ILE A 22 2.00 -1.88 3.05
CA ILE A 22 1.83 -1.76 4.50
C ILE A 22 1.25 -0.40 4.89
N ILE A 23 1.77 0.69 4.31
CA ILE A 23 1.27 2.05 4.54
C ILE A 23 -0.18 2.16 4.09
N LEU A 24 -0.53 1.63 2.91
CA LEU A 24 -1.89 1.66 2.37
C LEU A 24 -2.89 0.96 3.30
N VAL A 25 -2.60 -0.28 3.69
CA VAL A 25 -3.48 -1.08 4.55
C VAL A 25 -3.66 -0.38 5.90
N THR A 26 -2.57 0.05 6.52
CA THR A 26 -2.59 0.76 7.81
C THR A 26 -3.42 2.04 7.71
N TRP A 27 -3.26 2.80 6.62
CA TRP A 27 -3.99 4.03 6.37
C TRP A 27 -5.50 3.83 6.19
N LEU A 28 -5.93 2.85 5.39
CA LEU A 28 -7.35 2.59 5.16
C LEU A 28 -8.05 2.04 6.41
N ILE A 29 -7.38 1.20 7.19
CA ILE A 29 -7.88 0.75 8.50
C ILE A 29 -8.05 1.94 9.45
N TRP A 30 -7.06 2.84 9.51
CA TRP A 30 -7.13 4.03 10.33
C TRP A 30 -8.29 4.95 9.92
N LYS A 31 -8.48 5.19 8.60
CA LYS A 31 -9.61 5.97 8.08
C LYS A 31 -10.95 5.34 8.46
N GLN A 32 -11.10 4.02 8.29
CA GLN A 32 -12.34 3.33 8.66
C GLN A 32 -12.63 3.39 10.16
N ARG A 33 -11.59 3.30 11.01
CA ARG A 33 -11.73 3.48 12.45
C ARG A 33 -12.23 4.88 12.78
N ASN A 34 -11.67 5.91 12.15
CA ASN A 34 -12.08 7.29 12.36
C ASN A 34 -13.51 7.54 11.86
N ALA A 35 -13.88 7.07 10.68
CA ALA A 35 -15.25 7.19 10.17
C ALA A 35 -16.25 6.52 11.13
N ARG A 36 -15.91 5.36 11.69
CA ARG A 36 -16.75 4.69 12.68
C ARG A 36 -16.94 5.53 13.96
N VAL A 37 -15.88 6.20 14.42
CA VAL A 37 -15.89 6.97 15.68
C VAL A 37 -16.54 8.34 15.51
N PHE A 38 -16.23 9.07 14.44
CA PHE A 38 -16.61 10.47 14.26
C PHE A 38 -17.84 10.66 13.38
N GLU A 39 -18.10 9.75 12.45
CA GLU A 39 -19.22 9.84 11.51
C GLU A 39 -20.31 8.80 11.80
N GLY A 40 -20.08 7.89 12.76
CA GLY A 40 -20.97 6.75 13.01
C GLY A 40 -21.03 5.76 11.85
N HIS A 41 -20.13 5.87 10.87
CA HIS A 41 -20.16 5.10 9.64
C HIS A 41 -19.26 3.86 9.73
N ALA A 42 -19.88 2.68 9.75
CA ALA A 42 -19.19 1.41 9.80
C ALA A 42 -19.36 0.64 8.48
N VAL A 43 -18.23 0.19 7.94
CA VAL A 43 -18.20 -0.63 6.72
C VAL A 43 -17.83 -2.07 7.09
N LEU A 44 -18.34 -3.03 6.33
CA LEU A 44 -17.96 -4.44 6.45
C LEU A 44 -16.50 -4.65 6.08
N SER A 45 -15.81 -5.57 6.75
CA SER A 45 -14.39 -5.84 6.49
C SER A 45 -14.11 -6.23 5.03
N VAL A 46 -15.03 -6.96 4.38
CA VAL A 46 -14.90 -7.32 2.96
C VAL A 46 -14.90 -6.10 2.04
N ASN A 47 -15.72 -5.10 2.33
CA ASN A 47 -15.77 -3.86 1.56
C ASN A 47 -14.53 -3.00 1.81
N LEU A 48 -13.96 -3.04 3.02
CA LEU A 48 -12.68 -2.39 3.31
C LEU A 48 -11.52 -3.08 2.55
N CYS A 49 -11.52 -4.41 2.47
CA CYS A 49 -10.54 -5.15 1.66
C CYS A 49 -10.66 -4.80 0.17
N ALA A 50 -11.88 -4.74 -0.36
CA ALA A 50 -12.12 -4.31 -1.75
C ALA A 50 -11.58 -2.88 -1.99
N ALA A 51 -11.81 -1.96 -1.06
CA ALA A 51 -11.27 -0.60 -1.15
C ALA A 51 -9.73 -0.55 -1.10
N ILE A 52 -9.09 -1.44 -0.33
CA ILE A 52 -7.62 -1.59 -0.31
C ILE A 52 -7.12 -2.08 -1.67
N GLU A 53 -7.76 -3.11 -2.24
CA GLU A 53 -7.37 -3.66 -3.53
C GLU A 53 -7.54 -2.66 -4.67
N ASP A 54 -8.62 -1.88 -4.66
CA ASP A 54 -8.89 -0.88 -5.68
C ASP A 54 -7.91 0.30 -5.61
N GLU A 55 -7.64 0.82 -4.40
CA GLU A 55 -6.63 1.86 -4.21
C GLU A 55 -5.23 1.36 -4.61
N TRP A 56 -4.90 0.11 -4.29
CA TRP A 56 -3.65 -0.50 -4.72
C TRP A 56 -3.54 -0.53 -6.25
N LYS A 57 -4.58 -0.98 -6.97
CA LYS A 57 -4.60 -0.96 -8.46
C LYS A 57 -4.39 0.45 -9.00
N SER A 58 -5.06 1.46 -8.44
CA SER A 58 -4.86 2.85 -8.84
C SER A 58 -3.42 3.32 -8.66
N TRP A 59 -2.72 2.85 -7.62
CA TRP A 59 -1.30 3.16 -7.44
C TRP A 59 -0.41 2.45 -8.48
N GLN A 60 -0.75 1.22 -8.88
CA GLN A 60 -0.05 0.53 -9.96
C GLN A 60 -0.20 1.28 -11.29
N GLU A 61 -1.43 1.70 -11.62
CA GLU A 61 -1.74 2.49 -12.81
C GLU A 61 -1.02 3.85 -12.80
N ALA A 62 -0.84 4.46 -11.63
CA ALA A 62 -0.05 5.68 -11.44
C ALA A 62 1.48 5.45 -11.51
N GLY A 63 1.94 4.20 -11.64
CA GLY A 63 3.35 3.86 -11.84
C GLY A 63 4.11 3.49 -10.58
N LEU A 64 3.46 3.30 -9.42
CA LEU A 64 4.13 2.89 -8.19
C LEU A 64 4.82 1.51 -8.33
N THR A 65 4.23 0.62 -9.12
CA THR A 65 4.73 -0.74 -9.37
C THR A 65 4.79 -1.10 -10.85
N SER A 66 4.74 -0.13 -11.77
CA SER A 66 4.74 -0.38 -13.23
C SER A 66 5.99 -1.09 -13.76
N SER A 67 6.96 -1.36 -12.89
CA SER A 67 8.23 -2.05 -13.18
C SER A 67 8.37 -3.42 -12.49
N LEU A 68 7.33 -3.89 -11.78
CA LEU A 68 7.28 -5.22 -11.14
C LEU A 68 6.53 -6.23 -12.01
#